data_AF-A0A2E5H2M0-F1
#
_entry.id   AF-A0A2E5H2M0-F1
#
_cell.length_a   1.000
_cell.length_b   1.000
_cell.length_c   1.000
_cell.angle_alpha   90.00
_cell.angle_beta   90.00
_cell.angle_gamma   90.00
#
_symmetry.space_group_name_H-M   'P 1'
#
loop_
_entity.id
_entity.type
_entity.pdbx_description
1 polymer ?
#
loop_
_entity_poly.entity_id
_entity_poly.type
_entity_poly.pdbx_seq_one_letter_code
_entity_poly.pdbx_strand_id
1 'polypeptide(L)' 'MLTQELDSGGFLVEHLQDFNRVGMPVWWWNGRILGRRDFSRWQLKIFDLLIPLFKVFDRFLPWPGLGLIAVARRIEDAG' A
#
# COMPACT_ATOMS: atom_id res chain seq x y z
N MET A 1 -13.12 1.57 -9.66
CA MET A 1 -12.11 0.80 -8.87
C MET A 1 -10.97 0.43 -9.81
N LEU A 2 -9.70 0.34 -9.36
CA LEU A 2 -8.55 0.07 -10.26
C LEU A 2 -8.77 -1.15 -11.18
N THR A 3 -9.38 -2.21 -10.66
CA THR A 3 -9.71 -3.41 -11.43
C THR A 3 -10.70 -3.15 -12.56
N GLN A 4 -11.69 -2.28 -12.36
CA GLN A 4 -12.65 -1.89 -13.40
C GLN A 4 -12.00 -1.07 -14.51
N GLU A 5 -11.05 -0.18 -14.17
CA GLU A 5 -10.32 0.61 -15.16
C GLU A 5 -9.37 -0.26 -16.00
N LEU A 6 -8.79 -1.31 -15.38
CA LEU A 6 -7.97 -2.28 -16.11
C LEU A 6 -8.82 -3.15 -17.04
N ASP A 7 -9.96 -3.64 -16.54
CA ASP A 7 -10.89 -4.47 -17.32
C ASP A 7 -11.47 -3.70 -18.52
N SER A 8 -11.93 -2.46 -18.30
CA SER A 8 -12.42 -1.59 -19.39
C SER A 8 -11.34 -1.22 -20.40
N GLY A 9 -10.06 -1.24 -19.98
CA GLY A 9 -8.89 -1.03 -20.83
C GLY A 9 -8.44 -2.26 -21.61
N GLY A 10 -9.14 -3.40 -21.52
CA GLY A 10 -8.75 -4.64 -22.19
C GLY A 10 -7.57 -5.35 -21.53
N PHE A 11 -7.41 -5.19 -20.22
CA PHE A 11 -6.41 -5.91 -19.43
C PHE A 11 -7.05 -6.95 -18.52
N LEU A 12 -6.49 -8.15 -18.52
CA LEU A 12 -6.81 -9.19 -17.56
C LEU A 12 -5.93 -9.01 -16.32
N VAL A 13 -6.54 -8.77 -15.16
CA VAL A 13 -5.83 -8.67 -13.88
C VAL A 13 -5.40 -10.06 -13.42
N GLU A 14 -4.10 -10.32 -13.36
CA GLU A 14 -3.54 -11.60 -12.93
C GLU A 14 -3.28 -11.62 -11.42
N HIS A 15 -2.85 -10.48 -10.86
CA HIS A 15 -2.51 -10.38 -9.46
C HIS A 15 -2.83 -9.00 -8.92
N LEU A 16 -3.40 -8.95 -7.72
CA LEU A 16 -3.67 -7.72 -6.98
C LEU A 16 -3.18 -7.89 -5.55
N GLN A 17 -2.28 -7.01 -5.10
CA GLN A 17 -1.83 -6.98 -3.72
C GLN A 17 -1.81 -5.56 -3.18
N ASP A 18 -2.27 -5.40 -1.96
CA ASP A 18 -2.07 -4.17 -1.20
C ASP A 18 -0.73 -4.23 -0.44
N PHE A 19 -0.19 -3.05 -0.13
CA PHE A 19 1.07 -2.94 0.61
C PHE A 19 1.05 -1.74 1.56
N ASN A 20 2.03 -1.71 2.47
CA ASN A 20 2.18 -0.62 3.43
C ASN A 20 0.95 -0.48 4.36
N ARG A 21 0.51 -1.59 4.97
CA ARG A 21 -0.61 -1.60 5.92
C ARG A 21 -0.22 -0.88 7.20
N VAL A 22 1.03 -1.03 7.63
CA VAL A 22 1.57 -0.31 8.80
C VAL A 22 1.60 1.21 8.61
N GLY A 23 1.71 1.69 7.37
CA GLY A 23 1.69 3.12 7.10
C GLY A 23 0.41 3.81 7.57
N MET A 24 -0.71 3.09 7.61
CA MET A 24 -2.02 3.66 7.98
C MET A 24 -2.08 4.15 9.45
N PRO A 25 -1.76 3.35 10.48
CA PRO A 25 -1.69 3.85 11.86
C PRO A 25 -0.59 4.91 12.06
N VAL A 26 0.52 4.81 11.36
CA VAL A 26 1.60 5.82 11.42
C VAL A 26 1.12 7.17 10.88
N TRP A 27 0.46 7.18 9.71
CA TRP A 27 -0.14 8.39 9.14
C TRP A 27 -1.27 8.95 9.98
N TRP A 28 -2.13 8.08 10.51
CA TRP A 28 -3.20 8.47 11.41
C TRP A 28 -2.64 9.13 12.68
N TRP A 29 -1.61 8.56 13.29
CA TRP A 29 -0.95 9.14 14.46
C TRP A 29 -0.29 10.49 14.12
N ASN A 30 0.46 10.57 13.01
CA ASN A 30 1.17 11.81 12.65
C ASN A 30 0.21 12.95 12.26
N GLY A 31 -0.79 12.64 11.44
CA GLY A 31 -1.75 13.63 10.95
C GLY A 31 -2.84 14.01 11.96
N ARG A 32 -3.39 13.04 12.70
CA ARG A 32 -4.54 13.28 13.59
C ARG A 32 -4.16 13.63 15.01
N ILE A 33 -3.04 13.11 15.53
CA ILE A 33 -2.62 13.34 16.92
C ILE A 33 -1.54 14.42 16.99
N LEU A 34 -0.54 14.37 16.10
CA LEU A 34 0.54 15.35 16.09
C LEU A 34 0.24 16.59 15.24
N GLY A 35 -0.78 16.54 14.37
CA GLY A 35 -1.15 17.64 13.48
C GLY A 35 -0.08 17.96 12.42
N ARG A 36 0.84 17.01 12.15
CA ARG A 36 1.97 17.20 11.24
C ARG A 36 1.76 16.43 9.95
N ARG A 37 2.11 17.07 8.84
CA ARG A 37 2.12 16.47 7.50
C ARG A 37 3.50 15.95 7.10
N ASP A 38 4.54 16.33 7.86
CA ASP A 38 5.93 15.99 7.59
C ASP A 38 6.51 15.12 8.72
N PHE A 39 7.29 14.12 8.33
CA PHE A 39 8.04 13.29 9.28
C PHE A 39 9.31 14.02 9.73
N SER A 40 9.53 14.09 11.05
CA SER A 40 10.80 14.60 11.56
C SER A 40 11.94 13.59 11.34
N ARG A 41 13.19 14.07 11.27
CA ARG A 41 14.38 13.20 11.12
C ARG A 41 14.47 12.09 12.17
N TRP A 42 14.00 12.36 13.39
CA TRP A 42 13.95 11.38 14.47
C TRP A 42 12.85 10.33 14.26
N GLN A 43 11.68 10.75 13.79
CA GLN A 43 10.59 9.83 13.43
C GLN A 43 11.01 8.89 12.30
N LEU A 44 11.71 9.41 11.29
CA LEU A 44 12.24 8.59 10.19
C LEU A 44 13.24 7.54 10.69
N LYS A 45 14.17 7.90 11.59
CA LYS A 45 15.10 6.93 12.20
C LYS A 45 14.40 5.83 12.99
N ILE A 46 13.39 6.19 13.80
CA ILE A 46 12.62 5.21 14.56
C ILE A 46 11.83 4.31 13.60
N PHE A 47 11.26 4.89 12.55
CA PHE A 47 10.54 4.16 11.53
C PHE A 47 11.45 3.15 10.83
N ASP A 48 12.64 3.57 10.37
CA ASP A 48 13.64 2.71 9.74
C ASP A 48 14.04 1.54 10.64
N LEU A 49 14.17 1.78 11.96
CA LEU A 49 14.44 0.73 12.94
C LEU A 49 13.28 -0.27 13.09
N LEU A 50 12.03 0.19 12.93
CA LEU A 50 10.84 -0.63 13.08
C LEU A 50 10.44 -1.38 11.79
N ILE A 51 11.02 -1.04 10.63
CA ILE A 51 10.80 -1.75 9.35
C ILE A 51 10.84 -3.29 9.47
N PRO A 52 11.86 -3.94 10.07
CA PRO A 52 11.89 -5.41 10.15
C PRO A 52 10.73 -5.96 10.99
N LEU A 53 10.35 -5.27 12.06
CA LEU A 53 9.20 -5.65 12.90
C LEU A 53 7.90 -5.51 12.11
N PHE A 54 7.75 -4.41 11.38
CA PHE A 54 6.60 -4.13 10.54
C PHE A 54 6.43 -5.17 9.43
N LYS A 55 7.50 -5.61 8.77
CA LYS A 55 7.43 -6.68 7.76
C LYS A 55 6.83 -7.98 8.31
N VAL A 56 7.08 -8.30 9.58
CA VAL A 56 6.51 -9.50 10.23
C VAL A 56 5.02 -9.29 10.51
N PHE A 57 4.64 -8.13 11.03
CA PHE A 57 3.25 -7.83 11.39
C PHE A 57 2.35 -7.48 10.21
N ASP A 58 2.88 -6.94 9.10
CA ASP A 58 2.10 -6.46 7.96
C ASP A 58 1.16 -7.54 7.41
N ARG A 59 1.60 -8.81 7.40
CA ARG A 59 0.79 -9.97 7.00
C ARG A 59 -0.40 -10.26 7.92
N PHE A 60 -0.34 -9.83 9.18
CA PHE A 60 -1.37 -10.09 10.19
C PHE A 60 -2.31 -8.90 10.42
N LEU A 61 -2.06 -7.76 9.78
CA LEU A 61 -2.89 -6.58 9.96
C LEU A 61 -4.23 -6.72 9.21
N PRO A 62 -5.37 -6.45 9.88
CA PRO A 62 -6.71 -6.69 9.32
C PRO A 62 -7.22 -5.56 8.41
N TRP A 63 -6.44 -4.50 8.20
CA TRP A 63 -6.83 -3.33 7.42
C TRP A 63 -6.11 -3.27 6.07
N PRO A 64 -6.69 -2.57 5.08
CA PRO A 64 -6.08 -2.43 3.75
C PRO A 64 -4.80 -1.61 3.79
N GLY A 65 -3.89 -1.93 2.88
CA GLY A 65 -2.66 -1.19 2.63
C GLY A 65 -2.92 0.22 2.12
N LEU A 66 -1.98 1.14 2.36
CA LEU A 66 -2.04 2.50 1.81
C LEU A 66 -1.84 2.54 0.28
N GLY A 67 -1.25 1.50 -0.29
CA GLY A 67 -1.04 1.38 -1.73
C GLY A 67 -1.50 0.04 -2.27
N LEU A 68 -1.73 0.00 -3.58
CA LEU A 68 -2.17 -1.17 -4.33
C LEU A 68 -1.22 -1.40 -5.52
N ILE A 69 -0.84 -2.65 -5.74
CA ILE A 69 -0.06 -3.09 -6.91
C ILE A 69 -0.93 -4.08 -7.68
N ALA A 70 -1.14 -3.80 -8.96
CA ALA A 70 -1.82 -4.71 -9.88
C ALA A 70 -0.83 -5.19 -10.94
N VAL A 71 -0.81 -6.49 -11.20
CA VAL A 71 -0.17 -7.09 -12.37
C VAL A 71 -1.28 -7.49 -13.31
N ALA A 72 -1.27 -6.96 -14.53
CA ALA A 72 -2.29 -7.22 -15.52
C ALA A 72 -1.65 -7.43 -16.89
N ARG A 73 -2.25 -8.32 -17.67
CA ARG A 73 -1.81 -8.67 -19.02
C ARG A 73 -2.81 -8.11 -20.03
N ARG A 74 -2.31 -7.54 -21.12
CA ARG A 74 -3.16 -7.10 -22.22
C ARG A 74 -3.81 -8.32 -22.87
N ILE A 75 -5.11 -8.25 -23.07
CA ILE A 75 -5.84 -9.24 -23.87
C ILE A 75 -5.56 -8.87 -25.33
N GLU A 76 -4.61 -9.56 -25.95
CA GLU A 76 -4.50 -9.53 -27.41
C GLU A 76 -5.60 -10.44 -27.95
N ASP A 77 -6.51 -9.85 -28.72
CA ASP A 77 -7.47 -10.62 -29.50
C ASP A 77 -6.69 -11.60 -30.38
N ALA A 78 -6.85 -12.90 -30.14
CA ALA A 78 -6.34 -13.92 -31.03
C ALA A 78 -7.04 -13.71 -32.38
N GLY A 79 -6.31 -13.12 -33.33
CA GLY A 79 -6.73 -12.99 -34.72
C GLY A 79 -6.93 -14.34 -35.40
#